data_AF-A0AAJ0HVV0-F1
#
_entry.id   AF-A0AAJ0HVV0-F1
#
_cell.length_a   1.000
_cell.length_b   1.000
_cell.length_c   1.000
_cell.angle_alpha   90.00
_cell.angle_beta   90.00
_cell.angle_gamma   90.00
#
_symmetry.space_group_name_H-M   'P 1'
#
loop_
_entity.id
_entity.type
_entity.pdbx_description
1 polymer ?
#
loop_
_entity_poly.entity_id
_entity_poly.type
_entity_poly.pdbx_seq_one_letter_code
_entity_poly.pdbx_strand_id
1 'polypeptide(L)'
;MPATLDLDHRGPIMYESVVKKDTNIIGQDNRRTIKALVRHHMGLGDGDACAVEARSRWIRSGFNMCVPVEVRPRGTHVRLVFRCAMPHKLAEARYPGVVDEKLRCEIGTYAWMQNWCPDIRIPYLYGFGFSDHRYYKRMPLRLPAAYVLLEGVGPDTGRMLSDTWEAETLPSMACMFRDDGTVTLTNRPLLSCVAILDNDGAPRTISRDEAYACTEPFVLDMLTLHDESLLANRNAIYSAADCRGQMAARTLLTALSHRCVTRERRKRSFRLQFTDFQSGSAPYLLRCSLCPSSRDAALTSL
;
A
#
# COMPACT_ATOMS: atom_id res chain seq x y z
N MET A 1 -28.66 16.23 -19.65
CA MET A 1 -29.23 16.51 -18.32
C MET A 1 -28.70 15.44 -17.37
N PRO A 2 -27.65 15.69 -16.55
CA PRO A 2 -27.17 14.68 -15.62
C PRO A 2 -28.19 14.51 -14.49
N ALA A 3 -28.55 13.25 -14.20
CA ALA A 3 -29.52 12.90 -13.18
C ALA A 3 -29.01 13.35 -11.80
N THR A 4 -29.76 14.23 -11.15
CA THR A 4 -29.49 14.69 -9.78
C THR A 4 -30.27 13.76 -8.85
N LEU A 5 -29.58 12.96 -8.04
CA LEU A 5 -30.21 12.19 -6.97
C LEU A 5 -30.47 13.15 -5.81
N ASP A 6 -31.74 13.49 -5.58
CA ASP A 6 -32.16 14.24 -4.39
C ASP A 6 -32.16 13.29 -3.19
N LEU A 7 -31.37 13.59 -2.17
CA LEU A 7 -31.33 12.84 -0.91
C LEU A 7 -32.13 13.64 0.13
N ASP A 8 -33.23 13.08 0.62
CA ASP A 8 -34.06 13.72 1.63
C ASP A 8 -33.20 14.17 2.84
N HIS A 9 -33.33 15.46 3.17
CA HIS A 9 -32.67 16.18 4.27
C HIS A 9 -31.19 16.57 4.09
N ARG A 10 -30.59 16.46 2.89
CA ARG A 10 -29.31 17.15 2.58
C ARG A 10 -29.36 17.75 1.18
N GLY A 11 -28.89 18.99 1.07
CA GLY A 11 -28.73 19.63 -0.24
C GLY A 11 -27.87 18.79 -1.20
N PRO A 12 -28.07 18.91 -2.52
CA PRO A 12 -27.46 18.03 -3.52
C PRO A 12 -25.94 17.99 -3.38
N ILE A 13 -25.39 16.78 -3.28
CA ILE A 13 -23.95 16.56 -3.23
C ILE A 13 -23.38 16.87 -4.61
N MET A 14 -22.94 18.12 -4.81
CA MET A 14 -22.26 18.54 -6.04
C MET A 14 -20.98 17.72 -6.21
N TYR A 15 -20.69 17.23 -7.42
CA TYR A 15 -19.45 16.51 -7.74
C TYR A 15 -18.20 17.27 -7.24
N GLU A 16 -18.21 18.60 -7.36
CA GLU A 16 -17.16 19.50 -6.88
C GLU A 16 -16.99 19.49 -5.35
N SER A 17 -18.07 19.25 -4.59
CA SER A 17 -18.01 19.16 -3.13
C SER A 17 -17.36 17.86 -2.64
N VAL A 18 -17.51 16.77 -3.40
CA VAL A 18 -16.80 15.50 -3.16
C VAL A 18 -15.31 15.65 -3.50
N VAL A 19 -15.00 16.31 -4.62
CA VAL A 19 -13.62 16.61 -5.03
C VAL A 19 -12.92 17.56 -4.03
N LYS A 20 -13.63 18.56 -3.47
CA LYS A 20 -13.09 19.47 -2.44
C LYS A 20 -12.93 18.82 -1.06
N LYS A 21 -13.74 17.80 -0.72
CA LYS A 21 -13.60 17.09 0.55
C LYS A 21 -12.34 16.22 0.58
N ASP A 22 -11.94 15.70 -0.58
CA ASP A 22 -10.72 14.92 -0.76
C ASP A 22 -9.42 15.74 -0.65
N THR A 23 -9.47 17.07 -0.89
CA THR A 23 -8.29 17.95 -0.83
C THR A 23 -7.80 18.30 0.58
N ASN A 24 -8.55 17.95 1.64
CA ASN A 24 -8.33 18.48 2.99
C ASN A 24 -7.48 17.61 3.93
N ILE A 25 -6.91 16.49 3.48
CA ILE A 25 -6.07 15.64 4.36
C ILE A 25 -4.71 16.30 4.65
N ILE A 26 -4.22 17.09 3.70
CA ILE A 26 -2.92 17.74 3.81
C ILE A 26 -3.09 19.24 3.50
N GLY A 27 -2.98 20.13 4.49
CA GLY A 27 -3.13 21.59 4.31
C GLY A 27 -1.85 22.32 3.85
N GLN A 28 -1.86 23.66 3.80
CA GLN A 28 -0.63 24.47 3.54
C GLN A 28 0.41 24.30 4.65
N ASP A 29 -0.03 24.27 5.92
CA ASP A 29 0.84 24.04 7.08
C ASP A 29 1.59 22.71 6.97
N ASN A 30 0.98 21.71 6.35
CA ASN A 30 1.58 20.40 6.20
C ASN A 30 2.78 20.40 5.27
N ARG A 31 2.91 21.34 4.31
CA ARG A 31 4.11 21.42 3.46
C ARG A 31 5.35 21.83 4.27
N ARG A 32 5.18 22.71 5.27
CA ARG A 32 6.25 23.07 6.23
C ARG A 32 6.59 21.88 7.12
N THR A 33 5.57 21.17 7.62
CA THR A 33 5.75 19.96 8.43
C THR A 33 6.47 18.86 7.65
N ILE A 34 6.05 18.56 6.42
CA ILE A 34 6.70 17.57 5.53
C ILE A 34 8.16 17.95 5.30
N LYS A 35 8.44 19.23 5.00
CA LYS A 35 9.82 19.72 4.82
C LYS A 35 10.67 19.47 6.08
N ALA A 36 10.13 19.76 7.26
CA ALA A 36 10.83 19.54 8.52
C ALA A 36 11.07 18.05 8.81
N LEU A 37 10.05 17.21 8.60
CA LEU A 37 10.15 15.74 8.75
C LEU A 37 11.22 15.16 7.82
N VAL A 38 11.24 15.57 6.56
CA VAL A 38 12.26 15.11 5.59
C VAL A 38 13.65 15.54 6.02
N ARG A 39 13.83 16.80 6.45
CA ARG A 39 15.13 17.28 6.97
C ARG A 39 15.62 16.44 8.14
N HIS A 40 14.72 16.10 9.07
CA HIS A 40 15.04 15.28 10.23
C HIS A 40 15.43 13.85 9.88
N HIS A 41 14.64 13.17 9.03
CA HIS A 41 14.96 11.80 8.59
C HIS A 41 16.30 11.73 7.87
N MET A 42 16.56 12.69 6.98
CA MET A 42 17.79 12.79 6.19
C MET A 42 18.99 13.40 6.94
N GLY A 43 18.80 13.90 8.17
CA GLY A 43 19.87 14.53 8.96
C GLY A 43 20.44 15.80 8.31
N LEU A 44 19.60 16.59 7.65
CA LEU A 44 20.02 17.81 6.92
C LEU A 44 20.39 18.95 7.89
N GLY A 45 21.55 19.55 7.69
CA GLY A 45 22.00 20.75 8.41
C GLY A 45 21.39 22.04 7.85
N ASP A 46 21.59 23.16 8.53
CA ASP A 46 20.97 24.46 8.18
C ASP A 46 21.34 24.96 6.77
N GLY A 47 22.52 24.61 6.26
CA GLY A 47 22.97 24.92 4.90
C GLY A 47 22.45 23.99 3.80
N ASP A 48 21.86 22.84 4.14
CA ASP A 48 21.40 21.87 3.13
C ASP A 48 20.04 22.28 2.54
N ALA A 49 19.91 22.21 1.22
CA ALA A 49 18.66 22.53 0.54
C ALA A 49 17.63 21.40 0.71
N CYS A 50 16.38 21.77 0.95
CA CYS A 50 15.22 20.87 0.94
C CYS A 50 14.01 21.60 0.36
N ALA A 51 13.52 21.10 -0.77
CA ALA A 51 12.42 21.66 -1.54
C ALA A 51 11.30 20.65 -1.69
N VAL A 52 10.14 20.94 -1.09
CA VAL A 52 8.92 20.17 -1.29
C VAL A 52 8.18 20.74 -2.51
N GLU A 53 7.85 19.88 -3.47
CA GLU A 53 7.21 20.27 -4.72
C GLU A 53 5.84 20.94 -4.53
N ALA A 54 5.43 21.72 -5.53
CA ALA A 54 4.12 22.38 -5.53
C ALA A 54 2.98 21.36 -5.52
N ARG A 55 1.84 21.71 -4.90
CA ARG A 55 0.67 20.80 -4.82
C ARG A 55 0.16 20.31 -6.17
N SER A 56 0.31 21.12 -7.21
CA SER A 56 -0.05 20.75 -8.58
C SER A 56 0.76 19.56 -9.11
N ARG A 57 1.92 19.26 -8.51
CA ARG A 57 2.79 18.13 -8.85
C ARG A 57 2.68 16.96 -7.87
N TRP A 58 1.77 17.02 -6.90
CA TRP A 58 1.55 15.90 -6.01
C TRP A 58 0.81 14.78 -6.74
N ILE A 59 1.23 13.55 -6.50
CA ILE A 59 0.71 12.37 -7.20
C ILE A 59 -0.26 11.67 -6.26
N ARG A 60 -1.53 11.60 -6.67
CA ARG A 60 -2.57 10.89 -5.91
C ARG A 60 -2.78 9.50 -6.50
N SER A 61 -2.61 8.46 -5.69
CA SER A 61 -2.98 7.08 -6.03
C SER A 61 -4.30 6.68 -5.36
N GLY A 62 -4.74 5.43 -5.53
CA GLY A 62 -5.98 4.93 -4.93
C GLY A 62 -6.00 5.02 -3.39
N PHE A 63 -4.86 4.77 -2.73
CA PHE A 63 -4.76 4.75 -1.26
C PHE A 63 -3.75 5.74 -0.69
N ASN A 64 -2.91 6.36 -1.52
CA ASN A 64 -1.81 7.20 -1.05
C ASN A 64 -1.76 8.57 -1.73
N MET A 65 -1.24 9.55 -1.02
CA MET A 65 -0.79 10.84 -1.56
C MET A 65 0.74 10.86 -1.54
N CYS A 66 1.36 10.98 -2.71
CA CYS A 66 2.80 11.07 -2.88
C CYS A 66 3.21 12.53 -3.11
N VAL A 67 4.14 13.00 -2.29
CA VAL A 67 4.69 14.36 -2.33
C VAL A 67 6.16 14.26 -2.73
N PRO A 68 6.53 14.67 -3.95
CA PRO A 68 7.93 14.69 -4.36
C PRO A 68 8.72 15.73 -3.56
N VAL A 69 9.93 15.36 -3.15
CA VAL A 69 10.83 16.22 -2.39
C VAL A 69 12.23 16.11 -2.95
N GLU A 70 12.87 17.24 -3.20
CA GLU A 70 14.27 17.30 -3.61
C GLU A 70 15.12 17.79 -2.42
N VAL A 71 16.21 17.08 -2.14
CA VAL A 71 17.15 17.45 -1.10
C VAL A 71 18.58 17.47 -1.64
N ARG A 72 19.43 18.32 -1.05
CA ARG A 72 20.86 18.40 -1.38
C ARG A 72 21.75 18.27 -0.13
N PRO A 73 21.77 17.09 0.53
CA PRO A 73 22.72 16.84 1.61
C PRO A 73 24.16 16.97 1.12
N ARG A 74 24.95 17.87 1.71
CA ARG A 74 26.39 18.03 1.40
C ARG A 74 26.70 18.22 -0.09
N GLY A 75 25.77 18.82 -0.84
CA GLY A 75 25.89 19.05 -2.28
C GLY A 75 25.40 17.92 -3.20
N THR A 76 25.09 16.73 -2.66
CA THR A 76 24.57 15.61 -3.47
C THR A 76 23.07 15.75 -3.67
N HIS A 77 22.61 15.81 -4.92
CA HIS A 77 21.18 15.88 -5.23
C HIS A 77 20.50 14.51 -5.06
N VAL A 78 19.51 14.45 -4.18
CA VAL A 78 18.70 13.25 -3.93
C VAL A 78 17.23 13.59 -4.13
N ARG A 79 16.54 12.76 -4.91
CA ARG A 79 15.09 12.83 -5.07
C ARG A 79 14.44 11.86 -4.08
N LEU A 80 13.38 12.31 -3.43
CA LEU A 80 12.62 11.58 -2.44
C LEU A 80 11.13 11.65 -2.75
N VAL A 81 10.38 10.67 -2.26
CA VAL A 81 8.92 10.65 -2.29
C VAL A 81 8.43 10.49 -0.86
N PHE A 82 7.75 11.52 -0.36
CA PHE A 82 7.05 11.47 0.92
C PHE A 82 5.63 10.98 0.68
N ARG A 83 5.30 9.78 1.14
CA ARG A 83 4.03 9.12 0.83
C ARG A 83 3.16 9.00 2.06
N CYS A 84 1.97 9.58 2.01
CA CYS A 84 0.97 9.53 3.08
C CYS A 84 -0.15 8.56 2.71
N ALA A 85 -0.53 7.69 3.65
CA ALA A 85 -1.75 6.90 3.51
C ALA A 85 -2.99 7.82 3.63
N MET A 86 -4.06 7.49 2.90
CA MET A 86 -5.33 8.21 2.96
C MET A 86 -6.34 7.45 3.84
N PRO A 87 -6.62 7.89 5.08
CA PRO A 87 -7.47 7.13 6.02
C PRO A 87 -8.87 6.80 5.50
N HIS A 88 -9.50 7.76 4.80
CA HIS A 88 -10.83 7.62 4.21
C HIS A 88 -10.92 6.61 3.04
N LYS A 89 -9.77 6.07 2.58
CA LYS A 89 -9.69 5.02 1.54
C LYS A 89 -9.35 3.65 2.11
N LEU A 90 -9.08 3.56 3.42
CA LEU A 90 -8.60 2.35 4.10
C LEU A 90 -9.57 1.87 5.19
N ALA A 91 -10.85 2.25 5.12
CA ALA A 91 -11.86 1.91 6.12
C ALA A 91 -11.51 2.33 7.55
N GLU A 92 -10.60 3.30 7.75
CA GLU A 92 -10.08 3.68 9.09
C GLU A 92 -11.20 4.12 10.04
N ALA A 93 -12.23 4.77 9.51
CA ALA A 93 -13.40 5.19 10.29
C ALA A 93 -14.21 4.02 10.85
N ARG A 94 -14.18 2.86 10.17
CA ARG A 94 -14.88 1.64 10.60
C ARG A 94 -13.98 0.72 11.40
N TYR A 95 -12.71 0.65 11.03
CA TYR A 95 -11.70 -0.19 11.63
C TYR A 95 -10.48 0.67 11.99
N PRO A 96 -10.47 1.29 13.17
CA PRO A 96 -9.32 2.10 13.59
C PRO A 96 -8.01 1.29 13.63
N GLY A 97 -6.93 1.89 13.15
CA GLY A 97 -5.59 1.30 13.09
C GLY A 97 -5.25 0.55 11.80
N VAL A 98 -6.13 0.52 10.80
CA VAL A 98 -5.86 -0.13 9.49
C VAL A 98 -4.84 0.66 8.68
N VAL A 99 -4.82 1.98 8.80
CA VAL A 99 -3.79 2.83 8.21
C VAL A 99 -2.40 2.41 8.68
N ASP A 100 -2.24 2.23 9.99
CA ASP A 100 -0.97 1.80 10.56
C ASP A 100 -0.70 0.32 10.30
N GLU A 101 -1.73 -0.54 10.23
CA GLU A 101 -1.62 -1.93 9.78
C GLU A 101 -1.00 -2.01 8.38
N LYS A 102 -1.57 -1.26 7.42
CA LYS A 102 -1.05 -1.17 6.05
C LYS A 102 0.39 -0.67 6.05
N LEU A 103 0.66 0.41 6.77
CA LEU A 103 1.98 1.03 6.76
C LEU A 103 3.04 0.10 7.34
N ARG A 104 2.73 -0.61 8.44
CA ARG A 104 3.63 -1.61 9.04
C ARG A 104 3.90 -2.76 8.09
N CYS A 105 2.92 -3.20 7.32
CA CYS A 105 3.15 -4.23 6.32
C CYS A 105 4.13 -3.77 5.25
N GLU A 106 3.93 -2.56 4.77
CA GLU A 106 4.76 -1.99 3.73
C GLU A 106 6.19 -1.72 4.19
N ILE A 107 6.36 -1.13 5.38
CA ILE A 107 7.67 -0.95 6.03
C ILE A 107 8.35 -2.30 6.20
N GLY A 108 7.61 -3.32 6.66
CA GLY A 108 8.12 -4.68 6.82
C GLY A 108 8.65 -5.25 5.51
N THR A 109 7.93 -5.06 4.39
CA THR A 109 8.37 -5.49 3.06
C THR A 109 9.65 -4.78 2.63
N TYR A 110 9.71 -3.44 2.72
CA TYR A 110 10.92 -2.69 2.35
C TYR A 110 12.12 -3.06 3.23
N ALA A 111 11.93 -3.15 4.55
CA ALA A 111 12.99 -3.53 5.48
C ALA A 111 13.51 -4.95 5.21
N TRP A 112 12.61 -5.90 4.93
CA TRP A 112 13.00 -7.27 4.59
C TRP A 112 13.80 -7.31 3.29
N MET A 113 13.30 -6.68 2.22
CA MET A 113 13.99 -6.70 0.93
C MET A 113 15.33 -5.98 0.96
N GLN A 114 15.45 -4.86 1.68
CA GLN A 114 16.71 -4.14 1.79
C GLN A 114 17.80 -4.96 2.49
N ASN A 115 17.41 -5.82 3.43
CA ASN A 115 18.36 -6.64 4.18
C ASN A 115 18.68 -7.96 3.47
N TRP A 116 17.69 -8.58 2.83
CA TRP A 116 17.80 -9.96 2.32
C TRP A 116 17.86 -10.06 0.79
N CYS A 117 17.57 -8.98 0.07
CA CYS A 117 17.57 -8.92 -1.39
C CYS A 117 18.45 -7.78 -1.93
N PRO A 118 19.75 -7.70 -1.58
CA PRO A 118 20.61 -6.57 -1.95
C PRO A 118 20.84 -6.43 -3.47
N ASP A 119 20.72 -7.53 -4.22
CA ASP A 119 20.85 -7.54 -5.68
C ASP A 119 19.66 -6.90 -6.40
N ILE A 120 18.58 -6.67 -5.66
CA ILE A 120 17.32 -6.15 -6.18
C ILE A 120 17.24 -4.66 -5.86
N ARG A 121 17.26 -3.84 -6.92
CA ARG A 121 17.18 -2.39 -6.76
C ARG A 121 15.75 -2.00 -6.39
N ILE A 122 15.53 -1.68 -5.11
CA ILE A 122 14.25 -1.20 -4.58
C ILE A 122 14.36 0.23 -4.05
N PRO A 123 13.34 1.09 -4.15
CA PRO A 123 13.40 2.43 -3.58
C PRO A 123 13.83 2.37 -2.10
N TYR A 124 14.86 3.11 -1.74
CA TYR A 124 15.38 3.05 -0.37
C TYR A 124 14.40 3.72 0.61
N LEU A 125 14.08 3.03 1.69
CA LEU A 125 13.27 3.52 2.80
C LEU A 125 14.15 4.31 3.77
N TYR A 126 14.01 5.64 3.75
CA TYR A 126 14.77 6.55 4.60
C TYR A 126 14.12 6.82 5.96
N GLY A 127 12.81 6.67 6.06
CA GLY A 127 12.09 6.93 7.30
C GLY A 127 10.59 6.71 7.18
N PHE A 128 9.90 6.70 8.31
CA PHE A 128 8.46 6.53 8.39
C PHE A 128 7.91 7.13 9.68
N GLY A 129 6.58 7.32 9.72
CA GLY A 129 5.85 7.74 10.92
C GLY A 129 4.44 7.16 10.93
N PHE A 130 4.00 6.71 12.11
CA PHE A 130 2.66 6.17 12.33
C PHE A 130 1.65 7.24 12.74
N SER A 131 0.36 6.90 12.65
CA SER A 131 -0.74 7.80 12.99
C SER A 131 -0.76 8.20 14.48
N ASP A 132 -0.19 7.35 15.35
CA ASP A 132 -0.06 7.57 16.79
C ASP A 132 1.19 8.39 17.20
N HIS A 133 1.87 8.99 16.22
CA HIS A 133 3.08 9.79 16.42
C HIS A 133 4.31 8.99 16.92
N ARG A 134 4.36 7.68 16.71
CA ARG A 134 5.62 6.92 16.81
C ARG A 134 6.43 7.12 15.52
N TYR A 135 7.70 7.52 15.65
CA TYR A 135 8.57 7.91 14.54
C TYR A 135 9.88 7.11 14.53
N TYR A 136 10.39 6.82 13.34
CA TYR A 136 11.79 6.47 13.14
C TYR A 136 12.62 7.74 13.38
N LYS A 137 13.20 7.89 14.59
CA LYS A 137 13.80 9.13 15.18
C LYS A 137 12.75 10.11 15.75
N ARG A 138 12.73 10.25 17.09
CA ARG A 138 11.81 11.13 17.84
C ARG A 138 11.85 12.58 17.31
N MET A 139 10.69 13.12 16.92
CA MET A 139 10.55 14.50 16.42
C MET A 139 9.31 15.18 17.04
N PRO A 140 9.36 16.49 17.38
CA PRO A 140 8.24 17.17 18.03
C PRO A 140 7.12 17.60 17.06
N LEU A 141 7.36 17.58 15.74
CA LEU A 141 6.38 17.99 14.73
C LEU A 141 5.41 16.86 14.41
N ARG A 142 4.10 17.14 14.52
CA ARG A 142 3.03 16.17 14.30
C ARG A 142 2.41 16.37 12.93
N LEU A 143 2.44 15.32 12.10
CA LEU A 143 1.61 15.23 10.92
C LEU A 143 0.40 14.34 11.28
N PRO A 144 -0.84 14.75 10.99
CA PRO A 144 -2.04 13.95 11.28
C PRO A 144 -2.24 12.78 10.28
N ALA A 145 -1.16 12.31 9.66
CA ALA A 145 -1.18 11.26 8.65
C ALA A 145 0.05 10.36 8.79
N ALA A 146 -0.16 9.05 8.70
CA ALA A 146 0.91 8.07 8.67
C ALA A 146 1.63 8.12 7.30
N TYR A 147 2.94 7.98 7.29
CA TYR A 147 3.76 8.18 6.09
C TYR A 147 5.01 7.30 6.03
N VAL A 148 5.52 7.11 4.81
CA VAL A 148 6.89 6.63 4.53
C VAL A 148 7.64 7.65 3.68
N LEU A 149 8.95 7.69 3.85
CA LEU A 149 9.87 8.47 3.04
C LEU A 149 10.74 7.51 2.24
N LEU A 150 10.50 7.49 0.93
CA LEU A 150 11.17 6.61 -0.01
C LEU A 150 12.08 7.41 -0.95
N GLU A 151 13.04 6.73 -1.55
CA GLU A 151 13.80 7.25 -2.67
C GLU A 151 12.89 7.53 -3.88
N GLY A 152 13.10 8.68 -4.51
CA GLY A 152 12.42 9.06 -5.74
C GLY A 152 13.16 8.52 -6.96
N VAL A 153 12.63 7.46 -7.55
CA VAL A 153 13.13 6.90 -8.79
C VAL A 153 12.47 7.60 -9.98
N GLY A 154 13.27 8.11 -10.91
CA GLY A 154 12.76 8.78 -12.11
C GLY A 154 12.37 7.79 -13.21
N PRO A 155 11.58 8.23 -14.21
CA PRO A 155 11.22 7.40 -15.37
C PRO A 155 12.46 6.93 -16.16
N ASP A 156 13.54 7.72 -16.15
CA ASP A 156 14.80 7.40 -16.83
C ASP A 156 15.63 6.36 -16.06
N THR A 157 15.34 6.16 -14.78
CA THR A 157 16.10 5.30 -13.88
C THR A 157 15.48 3.91 -13.79
N GLY A 158 14.19 3.74 -14.14
CA GLY A 158 13.58 2.42 -14.09
C GLY A 158 12.22 2.13 -14.71
N ARG A 159 12.01 0.84 -14.99
CA ARG A 159 10.73 0.24 -15.45
C ARG A 159 10.02 -0.46 -14.30
N MET A 160 8.69 -0.48 -14.35
CA MET A 160 7.82 -1.12 -13.36
C MET A 160 8.08 -2.63 -13.32
N LEU A 161 8.39 -3.17 -12.14
CA LEU A 161 8.70 -4.60 -11.98
C LEU A 161 7.51 -5.54 -12.21
N SER A 162 6.30 -4.99 -12.41
CA SER A 162 5.09 -5.72 -12.75
C SER A 162 5.19 -6.57 -14.00
N ASP A 163 6.03 -6.15 -14.94
CA ASP A 163 6.03 -6.70 -16.30
C ASP A 163 7.15 -7.73 -16.50
N THR A 164 8.05 -7.90 -15.50
CA THR A 164 9.30 -8.67 -15.69
C THR A 164 9.76 -9.50 -14.48
N TRP A 165 9.02 -9.54 -13.37
CA TRP A 165 9.48 -10.27 -12.17
C TRP A 165 9.16 -11.77 -12.23
N GLU A 166 10.19 -12.56 -12.48
CA GLU A 166 10.22 -13.99 -12.19
C GLU A 166 11.00 -14.19 -10.86
N ALA A 167 10.24 -14.49 -9.80
CA ALA A 167 10.65 -15.17 -8.56
C ALA A 167 11.54 -14.43 -7.53
N GLU A 168 10.88 -13.82 -6.54
CA GLU A 168 11.27 -13.92 -5.13
C GLU A 168 10.03 -14.35 -4.34
N THR A 169 10.18 -15.35 -3.47
CA THR A 169 9.05 -15.98 -2.78
C THR A 169 9.19 -15.83 -1.27
N LEU A 170 8.18 -15.29 -0.60
CA LEU A 170 8.12 -15.19 0.85
C LEU A 170 7.44 -16.41 1.50
N PRO A 171 7.86 -16.85 2.70
CA PRO A 171 7.19 -17.95 3.39
C PRO A 171 5.73 -17.64 3.77
N SER A 172 5.38 -16.35 3.86
CA SER A 172 4.05 -15.83 4.19
C SER A 172 3.68 -14.68 3.26
N MET A 173 2.39 -14.44 3.04
CA MET A 173 1.90 -13.33 2.19
C MET A 173 2.09 -11.94 2.78
N ALA A 174 2.37 -11.84 4.08
CA ALA A 174 2.52 -10.56 4.76
C ALA A 174 3.79 -10.53 5.61
N CYS A 175 4.56 -9.45 5.46
CA CYS A 175 5.56 -9.03 6.42
C CYS A 175 4.95 -7.94 7.30
N MET A 176 5.35 -7.85 8.56
CA MET A 176 4.81 -6.88 9.50
C MET A 176 5.95 -6.27 10.34
N PHE A 177 6.10 -4.95 10.30
CA PHE A 177 7.05 -4.24 11.14
C PHE A 177 6.51 -4.07 12.57
N ARG A 178 7.30 -4.54 13.55
CA ARG A 178 6.98 -4.52 14.98
C ARG A 178 7.65 -3.34 15.68
N ASP A 179 7.13 -2.97 16.84
CA ASP A 179 7.61 -1.81 17.61
C ASP A 179 9.02 -2.02 18.19
N ASP A 180 9.47 -3.26 18.33
CA ASP A 180 10.82 -3.63 18.73
C ASP A 180 11.85 -3.56 17.58
N GLY A 181 11.42 -3.16 16.39
CA GLY A 181 12.25 -3.05 15.19
C GLY A 181 12.39 -4.35 14.40
N THR A 182 11.72 -5.44 14.81
CA THR A 182 11.73 -6.71 14.08
C THR A 182 10.69 -6.74 12.97
N VAL A 183 10.92 -7.61 11.97
CA VAL A 183 9.96 -7.90 10.90
C VAL A 183 9.47 -9.32 11.10
N THR A 184 8.15 -9.50 11.24
CA THR A 184 7.52 -10.82 11.40
C THR A 184 6.71 -11.20 10.18
N LEU A 185 6.55 -12.50 9.92
CA LEU A 185 5.73 -13.05 8.82
C LEU A 185 4.28 -13.28 9.24
N THR A 186 3.70 -12.27 9.90
CA THR A 186 2.36 -12.28 10.49
C THR A 186 1.48 -11.25 9.79
N ASN A 187 0.19 -11.21 10.15
CA ASN A 187 -0.85 -10.31 9.63
C ASN A 187 -1.56 -10.87 8.39
N ARG A 188 -2.81 -10.45 8.21
CA ARG A 188 -3.58 -10.73 7.01
C ARG A 188 -2.96 -10.09 5.77
N PRO A 189 -3.17 -10.67 4.58
CA PRO A 189 -2.84 -10.02 3.32
C PRO A 189 -3.64 -8.73 3.14
N LEU A 190 -2.97 -7.59 3.14
CA LEU A 190 -3.57 -6.28 2.87
C LEU A 190 -3.50 -5.92 1.39
N LEU A 191 -4.08 -6.79 0.56
CA LEU A 191 -4.20 -6.53 -0.88
C LEU A 191 -5.12 -5.33 -1.12
N SER A 192 -4.90 -4.65 -2.25
CA SER A 192 -5.72 -3.51 -2.66
C SER A 192 -7.21 -3.85 -2.74
N CYS A 193 -7.56 -5.04 -3.24
CA CYS A 193 -8.94 -5.52 -3.28
C CYS A 193 -9.55 -5.65 -1.88
N VAL A 194 -8.82 -6.18 -0.90
CA VAL A 194 -9.28 -6.31 0.49
C VAL A 194 -9.55 -4.92 1.09
N ALA A 195 -8.63 -3.97 0.88
CA ALA A 195 -8.81 -2.61 1.36
C ALA A 195 -10.01 -1.88 0.72
N ILE A 196 -10.27 -2.09 -0.58
CA ILE A 196 -11.46 -1.55 -1.26
C ILE A 196 -12.73 -2.13 -0.66
N LEU A 197 -12.83 -3.46 -0.54
CA LEU A 197 -14.03 -4.12 -0.04
C LEU A 197 -14.32 -3.76 1.42
N ASP A 198 -13.30 -3.72 2.28
CA ASP A 198 -13.41 -3.27 3.67
C ASP A 198 -13.98 -1.84 3.73
N ASN A 199 -13.50 -0.96 2.83
CA ASN A 199 -13.89 0.45 2.76
C ASN A 199 -15.31 0.65 2.21
N ASP A 200 -15.76 -0.22 1.30
CA ASP A 200 -17.09 -0.19 0.70
C ASP A 200 -18.18 -0.78 1.61
N GLY A 201 -17.81 -1.26 2.80
CA GLY A 201 -18.76 -1.73 3.80
C GLY A 201 -18.84 -3.26 3.92
N ALA A 202 -18.00 -4.03 3.22
CA ALA A 202 -17.95 -5.47 3.36
C ALA A 202 -17.64 -5.86 4.82
N PRO A 203 -18.29 -6.87 5.41
CA PRO A 203 -17.89 -7.42 6.69
C PRO A 203 -16.45 -7.93 6.62
N ARG A 204 -15.64 -7.63 7.65
CA ARG A 204 -14.29 -8.18 7.76
C ARG A 204 -14.36 -9.67 8.06
N THR A 205 -14.10 -10.50 7.05
CA THR A 205 -14.06 -11.96 7.17
C THR A 205 -12.69 -12.49 7.60
N ILE A 206 -11.62 -11.79 7.21
CA ILE A 206 -10.23 -12.16 7.53
C ILE A 206 -9.79 -11.37 8.77
N SER A 207 -9.44 -12.09 9.83
CA SER A 207 -8.92 -11.49 11.07
C SER A 207 -7.58 -10.80 10.83
N ARG A 208 -7.27 -9.75 11.60
CA ARG A 208 -6.03 -8.98 11.46
C ARG A 208 -4.78 -9.84 11.61
N ASP A 209 -4.77 -10.72 12.61
CA ASP A 209 -3.61 -11.53 12.96
C ASP A 209 -3.50 -12.84 12.16
N GLU A 210 -4.44 -13.08 11.25
CA GLU A 210 -4.48 -14.30 10.43
C GLU A 210 -3.35 -14.29 9.40
N ALA A 211 -2.45 -15.27 9.46
CA ALA A 211 -1.38 -15.43 8.48
C ALA A 211 -1.53 -16.77 7.77
N TYR A 212 -1.44 -16.75 6.45
CA TYR A 212 -1.60 -17.96 5.65
C TYR A 212 -0.25 -18.60 5.36
N ALA A 213 -0.09 -19.86 5.76
CA ALA A 213 1.05 -20.71 5.40
C ALA A 213 0.81 -21.55 4.14
N CYS A 214 -0.44 -21.60 3.65
CA CYS A 214 -0.85 -22.33 2.46
C CYS A 214 -1.77 -21.47 1.60
N THR A 215 -1.79 -21.72 0.29
CA THR A 215 -2.61 -20.93 -0.65
C THR A 215 -4.10 -21.19 -0.51
N GLU A 216 -4.52 -22.42 -0.16
CA GLU A 216 -5.93 -22.79 -0.13
C GLU A 216 -6.78 -22.03 0.89
N PRO A 217 -6.38 -21.91 2.18
CA PRO A 217 -7.18 -21.16 3.15
C PRO A 217 -7.31 -19.68 2.74
N PHE A 218 -6.25 -19.09 2.18
CA PHE A 218 -6.31 -17.74 1.63
C PHE A 218 -7.32 -17.59 0.50
N VAL A 219 -7.30 -18.51 -0.47
CA VAL A 219 -8.25 -18.47 -1.61
C VAL A 219 -9.69 -18.61 -1.12
N LEU A 220 -9.95 -19.51 -0.16
CA LEU A 220 -11.27 -19.71 0.42
C LEU A 220 -11.77 -18.47 1.18
N ASP A 221 -10.90 -17.83 1.95
CA ASP A 221 -11.26 -16.63 2.70
C ASP A 221 -11.48 -15.42 1.78
N MET A 222 -10.73 -15.32 0.68
CA MET A 222 -10.97 -14.31 -0.36
C MET A 222 -12.33 -14.52 -1.06
N LEU A 223 -12.69 -15.77 -1.37
CA LEU A 223 -14.01 -16.09 -1.93
C LEU A 223 -15.13 -15.69 -0.95
N THR A 224 -14.96 -16.05 0.33
CA THR A 224 -15.90 -15.68 1.41
C THR A 224 -16.02 -14.17 1.54
N LEU A 225 -14.92 -13.42 1.51
CA LEU A 225 -14.94 -11.96 1.55
C LEU A 225 -15.74 -11.35 0.39
N HIS A 226 -15.58 -11.88 -0.83
CA HIS A 226 -16.33 -11.42 -1.99
C HIS A 226 -17.83 -11.73 -1.89
N ASP A 227 -18.19 -12.90 -1.36
CA ASP A 227 -19.58 -13.28 -1.12
C ASP A 227 -20.24 -12.38 -0.07
N GLU A 228 -19.61 -12.19 1.09
CA GLU A 228 -20.09 -11.31 2.13
C GLU A 228 -20.20 -9.85 1.66
N SER A 229 -19.25 -9.39 0.83
CA SER A 229 -19.33 -8.05 0.23
C SER A 229 -20.56 -7.87 -0.67
N LEU A 230 -20.91 -8.86 -1.48
CA LEU A 230 -22.09 -8.82 -2.34
C LEU A 230 -23.38 -8.82 -1.52
N LEU A 231 -23.45 -9.65 -0.48
CA LEU A 231 -24.61 -9.75 0.39
C LEU A 231 -24.83 -8.46 1.20
N ALA A 232 -23.75 -7.83 1.67
CA ALA A 232 -23.82 -6.61 2.46
C ALA A 232 -24.13 -5.36 1.62
N ASN A 233 -23.67 -5.30 0.37
CA ASN A 233 -23.81 -4.11 -0.46
C ASN A 233 -25.08 -4.16 -1.34
N ARG A 234 -26.09 -3.39 -0.93
CA ARG A 234 -27.38 -3.27 -1.64
C ARG A 234 -27.27 -2.75 -3.08
N ASN A 235 -26.17 -2.07 -3.43
CA ASN A 235 -25.93 -1.49 -4.76
C ASN A 235 -24.82 -2.22 -5.53
N ALA A 236 -24.42 -3.43 -5.13
CA ALA A 236 -23.35 -4.18 -5.79
C ALA A 236 -23.71 -4.71 -7.18
N ILE A 237 -25.00 -4.72 -7.54
CA ILE A 237 -25.51 -5.21 -8.82
C ILE A 237 -26.09 -4.03 -9.61
N TYR A 238 -25.49 -3.72 -10.76
CA TYR A 238 -25.94 -2.62 -11.63
C TYR A 238 -27.00 -3.06 -12.64
N SER A 239 -27.02 -4.33 -13.01
CA SER A 239 -27.98 -4.89 -13.97
C SER A 239 -28.10 -6.40 -13.82
N ALA A 240 -29.11 -7.00 -14.46
CA ALA A 240 -29.24 -8.46 -14.50
C ALA A 240 -28.05 -9.15 -15.21
N ALA A 241 -27.43 -8.49 -16.19
CA ALA A 241 -26.24 -9.02 -16.87
C ALA A 241 -25.01 -8.99 -15.95
N ASP A 242 -24.82 -7.90 -15.22
CA ASP A 242 -23.77 -7.76 -14.21
C ASP A 242 -23.93 -8.80 -13.08
N CYS A 243 -25.15 -8.97 -12.57
CA CYS A 243 -25.49 -10.02 -11.60
C CYS A 243 -25.07 -11.41 -12.09
N ARG A 244 -25.48 -11.79 -13.31
CA ARG A 244 -25.11 -13.09 -13.90
C ARG A 244 -23.60 -13.21 -14.08
N GLY A 245 -22.92 -12.14 -14.50
CA GLY A 245 -21.47 -12.12 -14.66
C GLY A 245 -20.74 -12.35 -13.34
N GLN A 246 -21.11 -11.60 -12.29
CA GLN A 246 -20.52 -11.73 -10.96
C GLN A 246 -20.79 -13.11 -10.36
N MET A 247 -22.03 -13.62 -10.43
CA MET A 247 -22.35 -14.96 -9.95
C MET A 247 -21.59 -16.04 -10.72
N ALA A 248 -21.56 -15.97 -12.06
CA ALA A 248 -20.82 -16.94 -12.89
C ALA A 248 -19.33 -16.94 -12.57
N ALA A 249 -18.70 -15.76 -12.45
CA ALA A 249 -17.29 -15.65 -12.09
C ALA A 249 -16.99 -16.32 -10.74
N ARG A 250 -17.83 -16.09 -9.73
CA ARG A 250 -17.66 -16.69 -8.40
C ARG A 250 -17.92 -18.19 -8.38
N THR A 251 -18.99 -18.65 -9.02
CA THR A 251 -19.28 -20.09 -9.16
C THR A 251 -18.12 -20.80 -9.84
N LEU A 252 -17.58 -20.23 -10.91
CA LEU A 252 -16.42 -20.80 -11.62
C LEU A 252 -15.16 -20.77 -10.76
N LEU A 253 -14.86 -19.64 -10.08
CA LEU A 253 -13.69 -19.55 -9.20
C LEU A 253 -13.78 -20.56 -8.05
N THR A 254 -14.94 -20.71 -7.42
CA THR A 254 -15.17 -21.70 -6.36
C THR A 254 -15.01 -23.12 -6.90
N ALA A 255 -15.67 -23.44 -8.02
CA ALA A 255 -15.62 -24.78 -8.62
C ALA A 255 -14.22 -25.16 -9.14
N LEU A 256 -13.47 -24.20 -9.69
CA LEU A 256 -12.16 -24.44 -10.33
C LEU A 256 -10.97 -24.12 -9.42
N SER A 257 -11.18 -23.56 -8.23
CA SER A 257 -10.13 -23.18 -7.27
C SER A 257 -9.11 -24.29 -7.05
N HIS A 258 -9.59 -25.52 -6.83
CA HIS A 258 -8.75 -26.70 -6.59
C HIS A 258 -7.87 -27.08 -7.80
N ARG A 259 -8.24 -26.69 -9.03
CA ARG A 259 -7.45 -26.91 -10.24
C ARG A 259 -6.41 -25.82 -10.45
N CYS A 260 -6.73 -24.60 -10.04
CA CYS A 260 -5.82 -23.46 -10.10
C CYS A 260 -4.71 -23.55 -9.04
N VAL A 261 -4.98 -24.19 -7.90
CA VAL A 261 -3.98 -24.43 -6.84
C VAL A 261 -3.31 -25.80 -7.02
N THR A 262 -2.25 -25.83 -7.82
CA THR A 262 -1.43 -27.04 -8.03
C THR A 262 -0.76 -27.51 -6.73
N ARG A 263 -0.69 -28.82 -6.50
CA ARG A 263 -0.10 -29.42 -5.28
C ARG A 263 1.31 -28.92 -4.97
N GLU A 264 2.11 -28.70 -6.00
CA GLU A 264 3.48 -28.20 -5.90
C GLU A 264 3.56 -26.76 -5.38
N ARG A 265 2.51 -25.95 -5.55
CA ARG A 265 2.46 -24.54 -5.14
C ARG A 265 1.74 -24.30 -3.82
N ARG A 266 1.18 -25.34 -3.19
CA ARG A 266 0.39 -25.23 -1.95
C ARG A 266 1.18 -24.69 -0.76
N LYS A 267 2.39 -25.22 -0.59
CA LYS A 267 3.35 -24.89 0.48
C LYS A 267 4.56 -24.13 -0.02
N ARG A 268 4.64 -23.86 -1.33
CA ARG A 268 5.72 -23.02 -1.86
C ARG A 268 5.45 -21.59 -1.45
N SER A 269 6.53 -20.88 -1.17
CA SER A 269 6.51 -19.50 -0.71
C SER A 269 5.70 -18.60 -1.66
N PHE A 270 4.88 -17.73 -1.07
CA PHE A 270 4.00 -16.81 -1.76
C PHE A 270 4.82 -15.82 -2.59
N ARG A 271 4.29 -15.43 -3.76
CA ARG A 271 4.91 -14.35 -4.52
C ARG A 271 4.75 -13.06 -3.72
N LEU A 272 5.86 -12.38 -3.46
CA LEU A 272 5.81 -11.08 -2.82
C LEU A 272 5.04 -10.12 -3.75
N GLN A 273 3.88 -9.68 -3.29
CA GLN A 273 3.11 -8.62 -3.93
C GLN A 273 3.12 -7.43 -2.99
N PHE A 274 3.68 -6.31 -3.44
CA PHE A 274 3.57 -5.06 -2.70
C PHE A 274 2.09 -4.70 -2.57
N THR A 275 1.68 -4.34 -1.35
CA THR A 275 0.32 -3.86 -1.06
C THR A 275 -0.06 -2.60 -1.86
N ASP A 276 0.93 -1.98 -2.52
CA ASP A 276 0.81 -0.77 -3.33
C ASP A 276 0.68 -1.02 -4.84
N PHE A 277 0.47 -2.26 -5.29
CA PHE A 277 0.32 -2.58 -6.71
C PHE A 277 -1.03 -2.08 -7.26
N GLN A 278 -1.10 -0.77 -7.54
CA GLN A 278 -2.19 -0.10 -8.24
C GLN A 278 -1.61 0.94 -9.20
N SER A 279 -2.25 1.10 -10.36
CA SER A 279 -1.94 2.14 -11.34
C SER A 279 -1.91 3.51 -10.66
N GLY A 280 -0.77 4.19 -10.70
CA GLY A 280 -0.59 5.53 -10.15
C GLY A 280 -0.06 5.60 -8.71
N SER A 281 0.06 4.48 -8.00
CA SER A 281 1.05 4.37 -6.92
C SER A 281 2.41 4.31 -7.60
N ALA A 282 3.43 4.96 -7.09
CA ALA A 282 4.79 4.78 -7.61
C ALA A 282 5.51 3.67 -6.83
N PRO A 283 5.53 2.40 -7.29
CA PRO A 283 6.57 1.46 -6.90
C PRO A 283 7.51 1.26 -8.08
N TYR A 284 8.63 2.00 -8.08
CA TYR A 284 9.73 1.79 -9.03
C TYR A 284 10.67 0.72 -8.48
N LEU A 285 10.17 -0.50 -8.43
CA LEU A 285 11.02 -1.67 -8.23
C LEU A 285 11.76 -1.90 -9.55
N LEU A 286 13.09 -1.97 -9.49
CA LEU A 286 13.99 -2.01 -10.64
C LEU A 286 14.75 -3.34 -10.70
N ARG A 287 14.67 -4.05 -11.83
CA ARG A 287 15.63 -5.12 -12.13
C ARG A 287 16.94 -4.48 -12.59
N CYS A 288 18.02 -4.68 -11.83
CA CYS A 288 19.36 -4.33 -12.29
C CYS A 288 19.72 -5.27 -13.45
N SER A 289 19.99 -4.73 -14.63
CA SER A 289 20.36 -5.50 -15.84
C SER A 289 21.76 -6.13 -15.77
N LEU A 290 22.43 -6.06 -14.62
CA LEU A 290 23.83 -6.46 -14.43
C LEU A 290 24.04 -7.63 -13.45
N CYS A 291 23.01 -8.11 -12.74
CA CYS A 291 23.17 -9.25 -11.83
C CYS A 291 22.70 -10.57 -12.48
N PRO A 292 23.60 -11.53 -12.71
CA PRO A 292 23.21 -12.87 -13.15
C PRO A 292 22.51 -13.60 -12.00
N SER A 293 21.45 -14.33 -12.35
CA SER A 293 20.67 -15.18 -11.45
C SER A 293 21.58 -16.17 -10.72
N SER A 294 21.81 -15.94 -9.43
CA SER A 294 22.40 -16.99 -8.60
C SER A 294 21.88 -16.93 -7.16
N ARG A 295 21.11 -17.98 -6.83
CA ARG A 295 21.14 -18.80 -5.60
C ARG A 295 19.86 -18.80 -4.75
N ASP A 296 19.23 -19.97 -4.79
CA ASP A 296 18.49 -20.58 -3.69
C ASP A 296 19.36 -20.59 -2.41
N ALA A 297 19.26 -19.57 -1.54
CA ALA A 297 19.85 -19.61 -0.20
C ALA A 297 19.32 -18.50 0.73
N ALA A 298 18.05 -18.58 1.17
CA ALA A 298 17.59 -17.74 2.29
C ALA A 298 16.35 -18.29 3.03
N LEU A 299 16.20 -19.62 3.17
CA LEU A 299 15.00 -20.23 3.77
C LEU A 299 15.24 -21.08 5.03
N THR A 300 16.40 -21.01 5.68
CA THR A 300 16.71 -21.92 6.80
C THR A 300 17.05 -21.26 8.13
N SER A 301 16.82 -19.96 8.31
CA SER A 301 16.95 -19.34 9.64
C SER A 301 15.90 -18.27 9.91
N LEU A 302 14.67 -18.73 10.18
CA LEU A 302 13.66 -18.04 10.98
C LEU A 302 13.12 -19.03 12.01
#